data_AF-A0A0C9XXP4-F1
#
_entry.id   AF-A0A0C9XXP4-F1
#
_cell.length_a   1.000
_cell.length_b   1.000
_cell.length_c   1.000
_cell.angle_alpha   90.00
_cell.angle_beta   90.00
_cell.angle_gamma   90.00
#
_symmetry.space_group_name_H-M   'P 1'
#
loop_
_entity.id
_entity.type
_entity.pdbx_description
1 polymer ?
#
loop_
_entity_poly.entity_id
_entity_poly.type
_entity_poly.pdbx_seq_one_letter_code
_entity_poly.pdbx_strand_id
1 'polypeptide(L)'
;MAVFVNGQTLVVSAVGPGKLHLLSYESNGGLPNHVGYLPTSKTGETRFLISHSYTFTKFAFFWEGSGEAVYGIGTSLVRQPVGTSWDSASLASWGSPTITTANVTSQLTSALTCDNQITAFIIPDLI
;
A
#
# COMPACT_ATOMS: atom_id res chain seq x y z
N MET A 1 7.94 -17.22 -2.86
CA MET A 1 8.33 -16.72 -1.52
C MET A 1 7.25 -15.76 -1.05
N ALA A 2 6.89 -15.75 0.23
CA ALA A 2 5.81 -14.88 0.72
C ALA A 2 6.19 -13.40 0.60
N VAL A 3 5.21 -12.51 0.42
CA VAL A 3 5.40 -11.04 0.39
C VAL A 3 5.90 -10.53 1.74
N PHE A 4 5.49 -11.18 2.83
CA PHE A 4 5.73 -10.78 4.21
C PHE A 4 6.89 -11.55 4.84
N VAL A 5 8.10 -11.41 4.30
CA VAL A 5 9.33 -12.00 4.89
C VAL A 5 10.48 -11.00 4.89
N ASN A 6 11.49 -11.24 5.72
CA ASN A 6 12.67 -10.38 5.78
C ASN A 6 13.32 -10.24 4.39
N GLY A 7 13.70 -9.02 4.01
CA GLY A 7 14.26 -8.69 2.70
C GLY A 7 13.24 -8.54 1.55
N GLN A 8 11.94 -8.75 1.79
CA GLN A 8 10.88 -8.43 0.83
C GLN A 8 10.22 -7.10 1.21
N THR A 9 10.49 -6.07 0.42
CA THR A 9 9.89 -4.73 0.57
C THR A 9 8.85 -4.50 -0.51
N LEU A 10 7.71 -3.92 -0.17
CA LEU A 10 6.72 -3.48 -1.13
C LEU A 10 6.94 -2.00 -1.45
N VAL A 11 7.35 -1.71 -2.68
CA VAL A 11 7.61 -0.33 -3.12
C VAL A 11 6.61 0.03 -4.20
N VAL A 12 5.91 1.15 -4.02
CA VAL A 12 5.03 1.75 -5.02
C VAL A 12 5.73 2.94 -5.64
N SER A 13 5.90 2.94 -6.96
CA SER A 13 6.35 4.08 -7.76
C SER A 13 5.14 4.72 -8.42
N ALA A 14 4.87 5.99 -8.13
CA ALA A 14 3.79 6.75 -8.73
C ALA A 14 4.34 7.99 -9.44
N VAL A 15 3.74 8.36 -10.58
CA VAL A 15 4.12 9.55 -11.34
C VAL A 15 3.07 10.64 -11.15
N GLY A 16 3.53 11.84 -10.82
CA GLY A 16 2.68 13.02 -10.66
C GLY A 16 2.05 13.18 -9.27
N PRO A 17 1.33 14.30 -9.05
CA PRO A 17 0.65 14.56 -7.79
C PRO A 17 -0.51 13.58 -7.58
N GLY A 18 -0.72 13.22 -6.32
CA GLY A 18 -1.75 12.26 -5.91
C GLY A 18 -1.57 11.80 -4.47
N LYS A 19 -2.24 10.70 -4.13
CA LYS A 19 -2.28 10.11 -2.79
C LYS A 19 -2.17 8.59 -2.88
N LEU A 20 -1.26 8.02 -2.11
CA LEU A 20 -1.25 6.58 -1.86
C LEU A 20 -2.18 6.31 -0.68
N HIS A 21 -3.26 5.59 -0.92
CA HIS A 21 -4.18 5.12 0.12
C HIS A 21 -3.74 3.75 0.62
N LEU A 22 -3.83 3.53 1.92
CA LEU A 22 -3.48 2.26 2.57
C LEU A 22 -4.53 1.92 3.63
N LEU A 23 -4.97 0.66 3.60
CA LEU A 23 -5.82 0.02 4.59
C LEU A 23 -5.06 -1.16 5.18
N SER A 24 -4.88 -1.15 6.50
CA SER A 24 -4.37 -2.30 7.28
C SER A 24 -5.54 -2.92 8.03
N TYR A 25 -5.78 -4.23 7.85
CA TYR A 25 -6.98 -4.88 8.39
C TYR A 25 -6.73 -6.34 8.78
N GLU A 26 -7.72 -6.94 9.47
CA GLU A 26 -7.62 -8.25 10.11
C GLU A 26 -6.45 -8.33 11.12
N SER A 27 -6.65 -7.67 12.27
CA SER A 27 -5.65 -7.60 13.33
C SER A 27 -5.58 -8.89 14.17
N ASN A 28 -4.36 -9.39 14.39
CA ASN A 28 -4.10 -10.47 15.36
C ASN A 28 -4.15 -9.98 16.82
N GLY A 29 -4.12 -8.67 17.05
CA GLY A 29 -4.16 -8.03 18.36
C GLY A 29 -5.53 -7.44 18.73
N GLY A 30 -6.57 -7.70 17.92
CA GLY A 30 -7.92 -7.15 18.15
C GLY A 30 -8.04 -5.64 17.91
N LEU A 31 -7.09 -5.04 17.20
CA LEU A 31 -7.18 -3.62 16.82
C LEU A 31 -8.22 -3.41 15.71
N PRO A 32 -8.90 -2.25 15.69
CA PRO A 32 -9.73 -1.87 14.55
C PRO A 32 -8.88 -1.72 13.28
N ASN A 33 -9.53 -1.82 12.13
CA ASN A 33 -8.88 -1.58 10.84
C ASN A 33 -8.35 -0.13 10.80
N HIS A 34 -7.21 0.11 10.17
CA HIS A 34 -6.65 1.44 10.02
C HIS A 34 -6.62 1.81 8.54
N VAL A 35 -7.21 2.95 8.19
CA VAL A 35 -7.22 3.48 6.82
C VAL A 35 -6.63 4.88 6.81
N GLY A 36 -5.91 5.23 5.76
CA GLY A 36 -5.52 6.61 5.53
C GLY A 36 -4.75 6.74 4.24
N TYR A 37 -4.15 7.91 4.03
CA TYR A 37 -3.34 8.17 2.86
C TYR A 37 -2.06 8.94 3.18
N LEU A 38 -1.13 8.87 2.23
CA LEU A 38 0.05 9.71 2.18
C LEU A 38 0.07 10.48 0.84
N PRO A 39 -0.08 11.81 0.85
CA PRO A 39 -0.10 12.62 -0.36
C PRO A 39 1.32 12.93 -0.87
N THR A 40 1.41 13.23 -2.17
CA THR A 40 2.57 13.85 -2.81
C THR A 40 2.12 14.96 -3.76
N SER A 41 2.81 16.08 -3.74
CA SER A 41 2.65 17.18 -4.70
C SER A 41 3.70 17.18 -5.81
N LYS A 42 4.67 16.26 -5.76
CA LYS A 42 5.71 16.14 -6.80
C LYS A 42 5.08 15.82 -8.15
N THR A 43 5.57 16.46 -9.20
CA THR A 43 5.16 16.21 -10.59
C THR A 43 5.95 15.07 -11.25
N GLY A 44 7.11 14.72 -10.70
CA GLY A 44 7.93 13.58 -11.13
C GLY A 44 7.52 12.25 -10.49
N GLU A 45 8.45 11.30 -10.41
CA GLU A 45 8.24 10.03 -9.71
C GLU A 45 8.35 10.23 -8.19
N THR A 46 7.39 9.68 -7.45
CA THR A 46 7.47 9.49 -6.00
C THR A 46 7.46 8.01 -5.69
N ARG A 47 8.43 7.55 -4.90
CA ARG A 47 8.51 6.18 -4.41
C ARG A 47 8.02 6.10 -2.97
N PHE A 48 7.08 5.20 -2.72
CA PHE A 48 6.51 4.91 -1.42
C PHE A 48 6.92 3.51 -1.00
N LEU A 49 7.47 3.38 0.19
CA LEU A 49 7.68 2.10 0.86
C LEU A 49 6.47 1.81 1.74
N ILE A 50 5.79 0.68 1.51
CA ILE A 50 4.77 0.17 2.43
C ILE A 50 5.49 -0.73 3.44
N SER A 51 5.52 -0.30 4.69
CA SER A 51 5.99 -1.10 5.81
C SER A 51 4.84 -1.93 6.36
N HIS A 52 5.07 -3.23 6.51
CA HIS A 52 4.06 -4.14 7.02
C HIS A 52 4.13 -4.19 8.56
N SER A 53 3.05 -3.79 9.23
CA SER A 53 2.89 -4.00 10.67
C SER A 53 2.51 -5.44 10.96
N TYR A 54 3.28 -6.13 11.80
CA TYR A 54 2.99 -7.53 12.19
C TYR A 54 1.69 -7.70 12.97
N THR A 55 1.07 -6.61 13.42
CA THR A 55 -0.22 -6.62 14.11
C THR A 55 -1.39 -6.85 13.15
N PHE A 56 -1.25 -6.53 11.86
CA PHE A 56 -2.26 -6.71 10.83
C PHE A 56 -1.84 -7.81 9.85
N THR A 57 -2.79 -8.62 9.40
CA THR A 57 -2.50 -9.74 8.49
C THR A 57 -2.77 -9.42 7.03
N LYS A 58 -3.45 -8.30 6.73
CA LYS A 58 -3.74 -7.87 5.36
C LYS A 58 -3.55 -6.38 5.18
N PHE A 59 -3.07 -6.01 4.00
CA PHE A 59 -2.87 -4.65 3.55
C PHE A 59 -3.49 -4.47 2.18
N ALA A 60 -4.37 -3.49 2.02
CA ALA A 60 -4.89 -3.09 0.73
C ALA A 60 -4.44 -1.66 0.43
N PHE A 61 -4.02 -1.40 -0.81
CA PHE A 61 -3.57 -0.08 -1.22
C PHE A 61 -4.01 0.22 -2.64
N PHE A 62 -4.18 1.50 -2.91
CA PHE A 62 -4.49 1.99 -4.23
C PHE A 62 -3.90 3.38 -4.43
N TRP A 63 -3.72 3.78 -5.68
CA TRP A 63 -3.23 5.10 -6.04
C TRP A 63 -4.37 5.97 -6.55
N GLU A 64 -4.55 7.13 -5.91
CA GLU A 64 -5.43 8.19 -6.37
C GLU A 64 -4.57 9.36 -6.88
N GLY A 65 -4.30 9.40 -8.17
CA GLY A 65 -3.45 10.46 -8.71
C GLY A 65 -3.62 10.68 -10.21
N SER A 66 -2.91 11.70 -10.68
CA SER A 66 -2.99 12.19 -12.06
C SER A 66 -2.23 11.32 -13.07
N GLY A 67 -1.24 10.55 -12.62
CA GLY A 67 -0.45 9.63 -13.44
C GLY A 67 -0.51 8.18 -12.95
N GLU A 68 0.20 7.32 -13.66
CA GLU A 68 0.25 5.88 -13.37
C GLU A 68 1.01 5.59 -12.08
N ALA A 69 0.63 4.49 -11.42
CA ALA A 69 1.38 3.91 -10.33
C ALA A 69 1.57 2.42 -10.52
N VAL A 70 2.77 1.95 -10.20
CA VAL A 70 3.16 0.55 -10.26
C VAL A 70 3.84 0.14 -8.96
N TYR A 71 3.71 -1.12 -8.57
CA TYR A 71 4.42 -1.68 -7.42
C TYR A 71 5.42 -2.76 -7.83
N GLY A 72 6.44 -2.93 -6.99
CA GLY A 72 7.40 -4.02 -7.04
C GLY A 72 7.53 -4.69 -5.67
N ILE A 73 7.83 -5.99 -5.68
CA ILE A 73 8.02 -6.80 -4.47
C ILE A 73 9.48 -7.22 -4.38
N GLY A 74 10.15 -6.84 -3.29
CA GLY A 74 11.56 -7.13 -3.04
C GLY A 74 12.46 -6.61 -4.15
N THR A 75 13.34 -7.47 -4.66
CA THR A 75 14.26 -7.19 -5.76
C THR A 75 13.67 -7.55 -7.14
N SER A 76 12.36 -7.80 -7.24
CA SER A 76 11.73 -8.12 -8.52
C SER A 76 11.91 -6.98 -9.51
N LEU A 77 12.30 -7.32 -10.75
CA LEU A 77 12.31 -6.39 -11.87
C LEU A 77 10.91 -6.19 -12.47
N VAL A 78 9.95 -7.06 -12.12
CA VAL A 78 8.58 -6.99 -12.61
C VAL A 78 7.84 -5.92 -11.82
N ARG A 79 7.30 -4.94 -12.54
CA ARG A 79 6.41 -3.91 -12.02
C ARG A 79 4.98 -4.24 -12.41
N GLN A 80 4.06 -4.13 -11.47
CA GLN A 80 2.63 -4.43 -11.66
C GLN A 80 1.79 -3.19 -11.37
N PRO A 81 0.67 -2.97 -12.06
CA PRO A 81 -0.17 -1.81 -11.84
C PRO A 81 -0.78 -1.83 -10.44
N VAL A 82 -0.82 -0.66 -9.79
CA VAL A 82 -1.50 -0.47 -8.51
C VAL A 82 -3.00 -0.36 -8.75
N GLY A 83 -3.81 -0.80 -7.79
CA GLY A 83 -5.26 -0.59 -7.79
C GLY A 83 -5.64 0.88 -7.87
N THR A 84 -6.87 1.16 -8.28
CA THR A 84 -7.36 2.53 -8.54
C THR A 84 -8.35 3.03 -7.49
N SER A 85 -8.87 2.13 -6.64
CA SER A 85 -9.97 2.41 -5.72
C SER A 85 -10.16 1.26 -4.73
N TRP A 86 -10.96 1.45 -3.68
CA TRP A 86 -11.21 0.41 -2.67
C TRP A 86 -12.02 -0.79 -3.15
N ASP A 87 -12.77 -0.66 -4.23
CA ASP A 87 -13.46 -1.76 -4.90
C ASP A 87 -12.53 -2.56 -5.84
N SER A 88 -11.33 -2.04 -6.13
CA SER A 88 -10.31 -2.65 -6.99
C SER A 88 -8.90 -2.33 -6.45
N ALA A 89 -8.66 -2.66 -5.18
CA ALA A 89 -7.41 -2.35 -4.49
C ALA A 89 -6.38 -3.48 -4.66
N SER A 90 -5.10 -3.12 -4.64
CA SER A 90 -4.01 -4.09 -4.56
C SER A 90 -3.92 -4.64 -3.13
N LEU A 91 -4.12 -5.94 -2.97
CA LEU A 91 -4.17 -6.65 -1.69
C LEU A 91 -2.92 -7.52 -1.49
N ALA A 92 -2.21 -7.26 -0.41
CA ALA A 92 -1.17 -8.12 0.13
C ALA A 92 -1.69 -8.81 1.41
N SER A 93 -1.64 -10.15 1.45
CA SER A 93 -2.05 -10.95 2.62
C SER A 93 -0.88 -11.72 3.20
N TRP A 94 -0.81 -11.84 4.53
CA TRP A 94 0.20 -12.61 5.24
C TRP A 94 0.32 -14.01 4.65
N GLY A 95 1.56 -14.45 4.37
CA GLY A 95 1.83 -15.77 3.80
C GLY A 95 1.54 -15.89 2.30
N SER A 96 0.86 -14.90 1.68
CA SER A 96 0.67 -14.88 0.23
C SER A 96 1.99 -14.63 -0.48
N PRO A 97 2.31 -15.36 -1.57
CA PRO A 97 3.46 -15.08 -2.41
C PRO A 97 3.21 -13.97 -3.43
N THR A 98 1.97 -13.52 -3.58
CA THR A 98 1.55 -12.56 -4.61
C THR A 98 0.62 -11.51 -4.04
N ILE A 99 0.51 -10.40 -4.77
CA ILE A 99 -0.51 -9.37 -4.57
C ILE A 99 -1.64 -9.64 -5.56
N THR A 100 -2.88 -9.51 -5.09
CA THR A 100 -4.09 -9.71 -5.91
C THR A 100 -4.94 -8.46 -5.91
N THR A 101 -5.84 -8.29 -6.88
CA THR A 101 -6.83 -7.21 -6.84
C THR A 101 -8.08 -7.67 -6.10
N ALA A 102 -8.60 -6.85 -5.19
CA ALA A 102 -9.80 -7.19 -4.41
C ALA A 102 -10.64 -5.96 -4.06
N ASN A 103 -11.95 -6.19 -3.86
CA ASN A 103 -12.85 -5.23 -3.25
C ASN A 103 -12.76 -5.34 -1.72
N VAL A 104 -12.35 -4.27 -1.07
CA VAL A 104 -12.17 -4.17 0.38
C VAL A 104 -13.08 -3.11 1.03
N THR A 105 -14.06 -2.59 0.30
CA THR A 105 -14.97 -1.53 0.77
C THR A 105 -15.68 -1.88 2.09
N SER A 106 -16.04 -3.15 2.30
CA SER A 106 -16.65 -3.61 3.56
C SER A 106 -15.77 -3.40 4.78
N GLN A 107 -14.44 -3.44 4.60
CA GLN A 107 -13.46 -3.28 5.67
C GLN A 107 -13.31 -1.83 6.14
N LEU A 108 -13.78 -0.87 5.34
CA LEU A 108 -13.72 0.57 5.65
C LEU A 108 -14.75 0.99 6.69
N THR A 109 -15.87 0.24 6.81
CA THR A 109 -17.00 0.61 7.67
C THR A 109 -16.65 0.73 9.15
N SER A 110 -15.61 0.00 9.59
CA SER A 110 -15.10 0.00 10.97
C SER A 110 -13.67 0.54 11.07
N ALA A 111 -13.15 1.13 9.99
CA ALA A 111 -11.77 1.58 9.96
C ALA A 111 -11.61 2.94 10.65
N LEU A 112 -10.57 3.05 11.48
CA LEU A 112 -10.09 4.31 12.02
C LEU A 112 -9.28 5.05 10.95
N THR A 113 -9.58 6.33 10.77
CA THR A 113 -8.82 7.20 9.86
C THR A 113 -7.49 7.62 10.51
N CYS A 114 -6.39 7.36 9.82
CA CYS A 114 -5.01 7.59 10.24
C CYS A 114 -4.22 8.32 9.14
N ASP A 115 -4.80 9.37 8.57
CA ASP A 115 -4.16 10.14 7.48
C ASP A 115 -2.77 10.63 7.88
N ASN A 116 -1.79 10.45 6.99
CA ASN A 116 -0.35 10.72 7.23
C ASN A 116 0.27 9.93 8.39
N GLN A 117 -0.45 8.97 8.98
CA GLN A 117 -0.01 8.10 10.08
C GLN A 117 -0.13 6.61 9.73
N ILE A 118 -0.32 6.31 8.44
CA ILE A 118 -0.29 4.95 7.91
C ILE A 118 1.14 4.42 7.83
N THR A 119 1.31 3.11 7.72
CA THR A 119 2.61 2.46 7.59
C THR A 119 3.18 2.55 6.16
N ALA A 120 3.10 3.73 5.54
CA ALA A 120 3.71 4.05 4.25
C ALA A 120 4.64 5.25 4.39
N PHE A 121 5.78 5.22 3.69
CA PHE A 121 6.81 6.25 3.80
C PHE A 121 7.29 6.65 2.40
N ILE A 122 7.48 7.94 2.16
CA ILE A 122 8.16 8.40 0.94
C ILE A 122 9.64 8.09 1.09
N ILE A 123 10.22 7.40 0.10
CA ILE A 123 11.66 7.20 -0.02
C ILE A 123 12.24 8.50 -0.61
N PRO A 124 13.05 9.26 0.14
CA PRO A 124 13.69 10.46 -0.39
C PRO A 124 14.60 10.07 -1.55
N ASP A 125 14.58 10.84 -2.63
CA ASP A 125 15.62 10.70 -3.63
C ASP A 125 16.93 11.22 -3.05
N LEU A 126 17.99 10.41 -3.17
CA LEU A 126 19.37 10.84 -3.00
C LEU A 126 19.76 11.57 -4.29
N ILE A 127 19.44 12.86 -4.38
CA ILE A 127 20.12 13.74 -5.34
C ILE A 127 21.14 14.55 -4.56
#